data_AF-A0A1C0YX53-F1
#
_entry.id   AF-A0A1C0YX53-F1
#
_cell.length_a   1.000
_cell.length_b   1.000
_cell.length_c   1.000
_cell.angle_alpha   90.00
_cell.angle_beta   90.00
_cell.angle_gamma   90.00
#
_symmetry.space_group_name_H-M   'P 1'
#
loop_
_entity.id
_entity.type
_entity.pdbx_description
1 polymer ?
#
loop_
_entity_poly.entity_id
_entity_poly.type
_entity_poly.pdbx_seq_one_letter_code
_entity_poly.pdbx_strand_id
1 'polypeptide(L)'
;MGLPHIHEKLVHDLRLIDWANIVHPSADGYVTIATRSKTGWKEQHYPVDIWHNYIVQQDDIDCYYTPNTVYKPHRTAENARHINAFYVDLDFYKYALSFEETLEAIEFLVRTERLLEPTFIVHSGQGMYLFWQIESVPAKYKQVLKLFGHIQTFLIDTLKELGADPQVKDVVRVLRVPTSINTKTGQTVRILNYSEKFYTMRCLQQFMNEALMIDLNAPQKPSQKRKKTGKVKYLYNYFTLAVARASDLKTLCKLRDYDIDGYRNAFLHVYAYQMFLVHNNYHVARNFIMEFNEALRTPLPKPEVEAVVKSTFKAYERHREDISKGYNYKNTTLIELLAITTDEQRQLKSIIDKTEKQRRNTEQHRERRRSEDGLTSRERAKQEIINNVLALVKEGLKQKEIAEKLGISKGRVSQLVKELQSIDI
;
A
#
# COMPACT_ATOMS: atom_id res chain seq x y z
N MET A 1 22.45 -8.80 -20.46
CA MET A 1 22.34 -7.35 -20.77
C MET A 1 21.66 -6.70 -19.60
N GLY A 2 22.39 -5.89 -18.83
CA GLY A 2 21.82 -5.18 -17.68
C GLY A 2 20.91 -4.07 -18.16
N LEU A 3 19.69 -4.02 -17.64
CA LEU A 3 18.81 -2.85 -17.80
C LEU A 3 19.27 -1.78 -16.80
N PRO A 4 19.20 -0.49 -17.16
CA PRO A 4 19.65 0.59 -16.30
C PRO A 4 18.83 0.61 -15.01
N HIS A 5 19.52 0.79 -13.88
CA HIS A 5 18.90 1.09 -12.60
C HIS A 5 17.96 2.30 -12.76
N ILE A 6 16.71 2.18 -12.32
CA ILE A 6 15.73 3.28 -12.31
C ILE A 6 16.21 4.45 -11.44
N HIS A 7 17.25 4.24 -10.62
CA HIS A 7 17.93 5.29 -9.86
C HIS A 7 18.67 6.37 -10.68
N GLU A 8 18.84 6.24 -12.00
CA GLU A 8 19.63 7.22 -12.79
C GLU A 8 18.89 7.92 -13.95
N LYS A 9 17.58 7.73 -14.10
CA LYS A 9 16.74 8.60 -14.94
C LYS A 9 15.72 9.34 -14.10
N LEU A 10 16.20 10.18 -13.18
CA LEU A 10 15.44 11.37 -12.80
C LEU A 10 15.26 12.18 -14.09
N VAL A 11 14.07 12.06 -14.69
CA VAL A 11 13.74 12.77 -15.93
C VAL A 11 13.56 14.25 -15.58
N HIS A 12 14.68 14.97 -15.55
CA HIS A 12 14.69 16.41 -15.39
C HIS A 12 14.12 17.15 -16.62
N ASP A 13 13.88 16.45 -17.73
CA ASP A 13 13.64 17.08 -19.05
C ASP A 13 12.29 16.76 -19.73
N LEU A 14 11.37 15.99 -19.13
CA LEU A 14 10.05 15.79 -19.76
C LEU A 14 9.20 17.03 -19.53
N ARG A 15 9.15 17.91 -20.53
CA ARG A 15 8.33 19.12 -20.49
C ARG A 15 6.86 18.73 -20.38
N LEU A 16 6.08 19.59 -19.73
CA LEU A 16 4.64 19.38 -19.54
C LEU A 16 3.90 19.06 -20.85
N ILE A 17 4.29 19.72 -21.95
CA ILE A 17 3.67 19.52 -23.27
C ILE A 17 4.02 18.16 -23.88
N ASP A 18 5.26 17.69 -23.67
CA ASP A 18 5.71 16.38 -24.17
C ASP A 18 4.97 15.27 -23.41
N TRP A 19 4.84 15.42 -22.08
CA TRP A 19 4.01 14.53 -21.26
C TRP A 19 2.54 14.54 -21.68
N ALA A 20 1.95 15.73 -21.89
CA ALA A 20 0.55 15.89 -22.27
C ALA A 20 0.23 15.17 -23.59
N ASN A 21 1.16 15.21 -24.54
CA ASN A 21 1.04 14.50 -25.82
C ASN A 21 1.17 12.97 -25.66
N ILE A 22 1.96 12.49 -24.70
CA ILE A 22 2.12 11.06 -24.45
C ILE A 22 0.89 10.46 -23.74
N VAL A 23 0.28 11.19 -22.80
CA VAL A 23 -0.82 10.63 -21.98
C VAL A 23 -2.14 10.45 -22.72
N HIS A 24 -2.34 11.17 -23.83
CA HIS A 24 -3.50 11.04 -24.70
C HIS A 24 -3.06 10.86 -26.17
N PRO A 25 -2.64 9.66 -26.56
CA PRO A 25 -2.12 9.36 -27.90
C PRO A 25 -3.18 9.52 -29.01
N SER A 26 -4.47 9.51 -28.66
CA SER A 26 -5.58 9.71 -29.58
C SER A 26 -6.06 11.16 -29.50
N ALA A 27 -6.11 11.86 -30.63
CA ALA A 27 -6.62 13.23 -30.73
C ALA A 27 -8.16 13.34 -30.63
N ASP A 28 -8.84 12.33 -30.08
CA ASP A 28 -10.31 12.22 -30.09
C ASP A 28 -10.89 12.05 -28.68
N GLY A 29 -11.84 12.92 -28.36
CA GLY A 29 -12.55 13.02 -27.09
C GLY A 29 -12.21 14.30 -26.34
N TYR A 30 -12.64 14.33 -25.09
CA TYR A 30 -12.37 15.42 -24.16
C TYR A 30 -11.59 14.92 -22.94
N VAL A 31 -10.63 15.72 -22.49
CA VAL A 31 -9.95 15.59 -21.20
C VAL A 31 -10.67 16.48 -20.19
N THR A 32 -10.96 15.93 -19.01
CA THR A 32 -11.48 16.74 -17.91
C THR A 32 -10.31 17.38 -17.20
N ILE A 33 -10.32 18.71 -17.05
CA ILE A 33 -9.49 19.43 -16.07
C ILE A 33 -10.38 19.75 -14.88
N ALA A 34 -9.93 19.35 -13.69
CA ALA A 34 -10.61 19.67 -12.46
C ALA A 34 -9.70 20.44 -11.51
N THR A 35 -10.29 21.38 -10.78
CA THR A 35 -9.60 22.20 -9.80
C THR A 35 -10.31 22.12 -8.46
N ARG A 36 -9.53 22.11 -7.38
CA ARG A 36 -10.03 22.20 -6.01
C ARG A 36 -9.36 23.38 -5.32
N SER A 37 -10.19 24.33 -4.89
CA SER A 37 -9.76 25.51 -4.13
C SER A 37 -10.61 25.67 -2.87
N LYS A 38 -10.40 26.76 -2.11
CA LYS A 38 -11.26 27.13 -0.96
C LYS A 38 -12.74 27.27 -1.34
N THR A 39 -13.04 27.61 -2.60
CA THR A 39 -14.41 27.77 -3.10
C THR A 39 -15.09 26.44 -3.49
N GLY A 40 -14.38 25.32 -3.40
CA GLY A 40 -14.89 23.99 -3.72
C GLY A 40 -14.29 23.37 -4.99
N TRP A 41 -14.97 22.35 -5.50
CA TRP A 41 -14.60 21.59 -6.70
C TRP A 41 -15.20 22.21 -7.96
N LYS A 42 -14.40 22.34 -9.01
CA LYS A 42 -14.85 22.73 -10.36
C LYS A 42 -14.22 21.82 -11.40
N GLU A 43 -14.99 21.41 -12.40
CA GLU A 43 -14.49 20.63 -13.52
C GLU A 43 -14.96 21.21 -14.86
N GLN A 44 -14.07 21.19 -15.84
CA GLN A 44 -14.30 21.61 -17.21
C GLN A 44 -13.69 20.59 -18.17
N HIS A 45 -14.16 20.55 -19.40
CA HIS A 45 -13.77 19.54 -20.38
C HIS A 45 -13.26 20.20 -21.65
N TYR A 46 -12.11 19.74 -22.13
CA TYR A 46 -11.43 20.33 -23.27
C TYR A 46 -11.05 19.25 -24.29
N PRO A 47 -11.10 19.54 -25.59
CA PRO A 47 -10.57 18.65 -26.61
C PRO A 47 -9.11 18.26 -26.33
N VAL A 48 -8.74 17.03 -26.71
CA VAL A 48 -7.42 16.43 -26.42
C VAL A 48 -6.24 17.20 -27.04
N ASP A 49 -6.46 17.95 -28.10
CA ASP A 49 -5.42 18.76 -28.75
C ASP A 49 -5.11 20.07 -28.01
N ILE A 50 -6.00 20.57 -27.16
CA ILE A 50 -5.85 21.88 -26.50
C ILE A 50 -5.96 21.85 -24.98
N TRP A 51 -6.28 20.72 -24.36
CA TRP A 51 -6.55 20.65 -22.91
C TRP A 51 -5.39 21.15 -22.04
N HIS A 52 -4.15 20.94 -22.47
CA HIS A 52 -2.96 21.32 -21.70
C HIS A 52 -2.84 22.85 -21.54
N ASN A 53 -3.46 23.64 -22.42
CA ASN A 53 -3.52 25.11 -22.32
C ASN A 53 -4.37 25.59 -21.13
N TYR A 54 -5.17 24.70 -20.54
CA TYR A 54 -6.08 25.01 -19.44
C TYR A 54 -5.63 24.43 -18.10
N ILE A 55 -4.40 23.91 -18.03
CA ILE A 55 -3.80 23.47 -16.77
C ILE A 55 -3.60 24.68 -15.86
N VAL A 56 -4.09 24.59 -14.62
CA VAL A 56 -3.94 25.64 -13.62
C VAL A 56 -2.73 25.35 -12.74
N GLN A 57 -1.76 26.26 -12.73
CA GLN A 57 -0.57 26.21 -11.86
C GLN A 57 -0.63 27.37 -10.88
N GLN A 58 -1.28 27.16 -9.73
CA GLN A 58 -1.36 28.12 -8.63
C GLN A 58 -1.14 27.39 -7.31
N ASP A 59 -0.43 28.02 -6.36
CA ASP A 59 0.02 27.38 -5.12
C ASP A 59 -1.13 26.96 -4.19
N ASP A 60 -2.29 27.61 -4.31
CA ASP A 60 -3.48 27.39 -3.48
C ASP A 60 -4.60 26.61 -4.20
N ILE A 61 -4.31 26.03 -5.38
CA ILE A 61 -5.27 25.26 -6.17
C ILE A 61 -4.68 23.89 -6.54
N ASP A 62 -5.35 22.81 -6.11
CA ASP A 62 -5.04 21.48 -6.64
C ASP A 62 -5.58 21.36 -8.07
N CYS A 63 -4.75 20.96 -9.04
CA CYS A 63 -5.16 20.72 -10.43
C CYS A 63 -5.08 19.23 -10.81
N TYR A 64 -6.13 18.73 -11.46
CA TYR A 64 -6.28 17.34 -11.85
C TYR A 64 -6.68 17.20 -13.31
N TYR A 65 -6.39 16.04 -13.90
CA TYR A 65 -6.79 15.68 -15.26
C TYR A 65 -7.27 14.23 -15.35
N THR A 66 -8.04 13.87 -16.38
CA THR A 66 -8.41 12.47 -16.66
C THR A 66 -7.43 11.81 -17.64
N PRO A 67 -6.77 10.68 -17.30
CA PRO A 67 -5.89 9.95 -18.24
C PRO A 67 -6.65 9.33 -19.43
N ASN A 68 -7.89 8.95 -19.20
CA ASN A 68 -8.80 8.44 -20.24
C ASN A 68 -9.76 9.56 -20.67
N THR A 69 -10.20 9.54 -21.93
CA THR A 69 -11.03 10.63 -22.50
C THR A 69 -12.52 10.31 -22.41
N VAL A 70 -13.36 11.33 -22.55
CA VAL A 70 -14.83 11.20 -22.59
C VAL A 70 -15.41 11.73 -23.90
N TYR A 71 -16.59 11.23 -24.30
CA TYR A 71 -17.27 11.59 -25.56
C TYR A 71 -17.85 13.00 -25.54
N LYS A 72 -18.31 13.42 -24.36
CA LYS A 72 -18.97 14.69 -24.12
C LYS A 72 -18.51 15.27 -22.79
N PRO A 73 -18.72 16.58 -22.54
CA PRO A 73 -18.35 17.28 -21.31
C PRO A 73 -19.11 16.80 -20.04
N HIS A 74 -19.04 15.51 -19.73
CA HIS A 74 -19.69 14.91 -18.58
C HIS A 74 -18.97 13.60 -18.19
N ARG A 75 -18.26 13.62 -17.06
CA ARG A 75 -17.37 12.54 -16.63
C ARG A 75 -18.14 11.38 -15.98
N THR A 76 -18.48 10.37 -16.78
CA THR A 76 -19.00 9.09 -16.31
C THR A 76 -18.38 7.93 -17.07
N ALA A 77 -18.37 6.74 -16.48
CA ALA A 77 -17.87 5.53 -17.15
C ALA A 77 -18.63 5.24 -18.47
N GLU A 78 -19.93 5.56 -18.54
CA GLU A 78 -20.75 5.45 -19.75
C GLU A 78 -20.31 6.40 -20.86
N ASN A 79 -19.77 7.56 -20.50
CA ASN A 79 -19.27 8.56 -21.44
C ASN A 79 -17.79 8.37 -21.77
N ALA A 80 -17.11 7.33 -21.26
CA ALA A 80 -15.73 7.05 -21.60
C ALA A 80 -15.60 6.89 -23.13
N ARG A 81 -14.67 7.64 -23.74
CA ARG A 81 -14.40 7.67 -25.19
C ARG A 81 -13.26 6.74 -25.55
N HIS A 82 -12.09 6.98 -24.96
CA HIS A 82 -10.90 6.18 -25.16
C HIS A 82 -10.26 5.82 -23.83
N ILE A 83 -9.83 4.56 -23.74
CA ILE A 83 -8.91 4.08 -22.72
C ILE A 83 -7.51 4.25 -23.29
N ASN A 84 -6.74 5.15 -22.69
CA ASN A 84 -5.34 5.41 -23.06
C ASN A 84 -4.38 4.84 -22.03
N ALA A 85 -4.80 4.66 -20.78
CA ALA A 85 -3.95 4.11 -19.74
C ALA A 85 -4.73 3.34 -18.68
N PHE A 86 -3.99 2.45 -18.03
CA PHE A 86 -4.32 1.95 -16.70
C PHE A 86 -3.49 2.71 -15.67
N TYR A 87 -4.03 2.87 -14.47
CA TYR A 87 -3.35 3.63 -13.43
C TYR A 87 -3.63 3.09 -12.04
N VAL A 88 -2.63 3.10 -11.16
CA VAL A 88 -2.81 2.73 -9.75
C VAL A 88 -2.34 3.88 -8.87
N ASP A 89 -3.16 4.21 -7.87
CA ASP A 89 -2.91 5.22 -6.86
C ASP A 89 -2.42 4.54 -5.57
N LEU A 90 -1.18 4.83 -5.18
CA LEU A 90 -0.49 4.22 -4.04
C LEU A 90 -0.37 5.22 -2.89
N ASP A 91 -1.16 5.00 -1.85
CA ASP A 91 -1.07 5.70 -0.58
C ASP A 91 -0.11 4.97 0.38
N PHE A 92 1.12 4.68 -0.09
CA PHE A 92 2.11 3.87 0.63
C PHE A 92 2.43 4.42 2.04
N TYR A 93 2.31 5.73 2.23
CA TYR A 93 2.50 6.40 3.52
C TYR A 93 1.48 5.95 4.58
N LYS A 94 0.29 5.46 4.20
CA LYS A 94 -0.69 4.85 5.12
C LYS A 94 -0.27 3.47 5.63
N TYR A 95 0.73 2.87 4.98
CA TYR A 95 1.25 1.53 5.27
C TYR A 95 2.63 1.57 5.92
N ALA A 96 3.07 2.75 6.40
CA ALA A 96 4.38 2.98 7.01
C ALA A 96 5.56 2.56 6.11
N LEU A 97 5.36 2.63 4.79
CA LEU A 97 6.41 2.49 3.79
C LEU A 97 6.95 3.88 3.46
N SER A 98 8.25 3.97 3.23
CA SER A 98 8.89 5.13 2.61
C SER A 98 8.69 5.10 1.10
N PHE A 99 9.00 6.23 0.46
CA PHE A 99 8.96 6.34 -0.99
C PHE A 99 9.98 5.39 -1.65
N GLU A 100 11.20 5.34 -1.13
CA GLU A 100 12.30 4.50 -1.62
C GLU A 100 11.96 3.01 -1.50
N GLU A 101 11.45 2.57 -0.34
CA GLU A 101 11.01 1.17 -0.14
C GLU A 101 9.89 0.80 -1.12
N THR A 102 8.98 1.73 -1.42
CA THR A 102 7.88 1.49 -2.35
C THR A 102 8.41 1.37 -3.78
N LEU A 103 9.34 2.23 -4.18
CA LEU A 103 9.98 2.18 -5.49
C LEU A 103 10.75 0.87 -5.67
N GLU A 104 11.59 0.50 -4.71
CA GLU A 104 12.34 -0.78 -4.71
C GLU A 104 11.39 -1.98 -4.84
N ALA A 105 10.25 -1.97 -4.14
CA ALA A 105 9.25 -3.03 -4.24
C ALA A 105 8.61 -3.11 -5.64
N ILE A 106 8.36 -1.97 -6.29
CA ILE A 106 7.84 -1.94 -7.67
C ILE A 106 8.89 -2.46 -8.64
N GLU A 107 10.12 -1.96 -8.57
CA GLU A 107 11.23 -2.44 -9.39
C GLU A 107 11.42 -3.95 -9.25
N PHE A 108 11.28 -4.45 -8.03
CA PHE A 108 11.33 -5.88 -7.75
C PHE A 108 10.20 -6.65 -8.44
N LEU A 109 8.96 -6.17 -8.36
CA LEU A 109 7.82 -6.80 -9.03
C LEU A 109 8.00 -6.80 -10.55
N VAL A 110 8.56 -5.73 -11.12
CA VAL A 110 8.88 -5.64 -12.55
C VAL A 110 9.96 -6.63 -12.94
N ARG A 111 11.09 -6.65 -12.22
CA ARG A 111 12.22 -7.55 -12.50
C ARG A 111 11.88 -9.03 -12.34
N THR A 112 10.88 -9.35 -11.51
CA THR A 112 10.39 -10.73 -11.32
C THR A 112 9.20 -11.08 -12.19
N GLU A 113 8.85 -10.23 -13.17
CA GLU A 113 7.75 -10.43 -14.11
C GLU A 113 6.39 -10.63 -13.42
N ARG A 114 6.23 -10.06 -12.21
CA ARG A 114 4.99 -10.04 -11.43
C ARG A 114 4.17 -8.78 -11.65
N LEU A 115 4.80 -7.76 -12.22
CA LEU A 115 4.17 -6.52 -12.67
C LEU A 115 4.80 -6.13 -14.00
N LEU A 116 4.01 -5.64 -14.96
CA LEU A 116 4.60 -5.01 -16.13
C LEU A 116 5.26 -3.69 -15.71
N GLU A 117 6.34 -3.30 -16.38
CA GLU A 117 7.00 -2.01 -16.14
C GLU A 117 6.01 -0.84 -16.33
N PRO A 118 5.81 0.04 -15.34
CA PRO A 118 5.00 1.23 -15.54
C PRO A 118 5.66 2.17 -16.57
N THR A 119 4.86 2.70 -17.49
CA THR A 119 5.27 3.78 -18.42
C THR A 119 5.64 5.04 -17.65
N PHE A 120 4.85 5.40 -16.63
CA PHE A 120 5.16 6.53 -15.76
C PHE A 120 5.07 6.13 -14.29
N ILE A 121 6.00 6.67 -13.50
CA ILE A 121 5.93 6.73 -12.05
C ILE A 121 5.88 8.19 -11.65
N VAL A 122 4.82 8.62 -10.96
CA VAL A 122 4.58 10.03 -10.62
C VAL A 122 4.42 10.17 -9.11
N HIS A 123 5.22 11.02 -8.48
CA HIS A 123 5.03 11.43 -7.10
C HIS A 123 3.84 12.38 -7.03
N SER A 124 2.77 12.01 -6.32
CA SER A 124 1.54 12.81 -6.24
C SER A 124 1.60 13.96 -5.23
N GLY A 125 2.79 14.19 -4.64
CA GLY A 125 3.02 15.11 -3.53
C GLY A 125 2.79 14.50 -2.14
N GLN A 126 2.28 13.26 -2.08
CA GLN A 126 2.11 12.50 -0.83
C GLN A 126 2.19 10.99 -1.05
N GLY A 127 1.59 10.51 -2.14
CA GLY A 127 1.67 9.12 -2.59
C GLY A 127 2.32 9.01 -3.96
N MET A 128 1.98 7.96 -4.69
CA MET A 128 2.56 7.69 -6.01
C MET A 128 1.51 7.15 -6.98
N TYR A 129 1.54 7.63 -8.22
CA TYR A 129 0.77 7.08 -9.31
C TYR A 129 1.67 6.23 -10.21
N LEU A 130 1.20 5.03 -10.55
CA LEU A 130 1.79 4.20 -11.59
C LEU A 130 0.87 4.21 -12.80
N PHE A 131 1.44 4.36 -14.00
CA PHE A 131 0.68 4.33 -15.24
C PHE A 131 1.22 3.27 -16.19
N TRP A 132 0.32 2.56 -16.86
CA TRP A 132 0.63 1.75 -18.03
C TRP A 132 -0.11 2.33 -19.22
N GLN A 133 0.61 3.08 -20.05
CA GLN A 133 0.07 3.63 -21.28
C GLN A 133 -0.18 2.52 -22.30
N ILE A 134 -1.30 2.64 -23.01
CA ILE A 134 -1.71 1.71 -24.04
C ILE A 134 -2.03 2.43 -25.34
N GLU A 135 -1.96 1.69 -26.45
CA GLU A 135 -2.64 2.06 -27.68
C GLU A 135 -4.11 2.35 -27.38
N SER A 136 -4.58 3.51 -27.84
CA SER A 136 -5.89 4.03 -27.51
C SER A 136 -7.00 3.06 -27.93
N VAL A 137 -7.79 2.58 -26.96
CA VAL A 137 -8.91 1.66 -27.22
C VAL A 137 -10.25 2.38 -27.07
N PRO A 138 -11.14 2.33 -28.08
CA PRO A 138 -12.48 2.88 -27.96
C PRO A 138 -13.27 2.20 -26.83
N ALA A 139 -13.68 2.98 -25.84
CA ALA A 139 -14.38 2.49 -24.66
C ALA A 139 -15.89 2.27 -24.88
N LYS A 140 -16.40 2.51 -26.11
CA LYS A 140 -17.83 2.41 -26.48
C LYS A 140 -18.45 1.04 -26.25
N TYR A 141 -17.65 -0.01 -26.18
CA TYR A 141 -18.12 -1.38 -26.05
C TYR A 141 -18.09 -1.84 -24.59
N LYS A 142 -19.22 -2.35 -24.08
CA LYS A 142 -19.33 -2.84 -22.69
C LYS A 142 -18.29 -3.90 -22.34
N GLN A 143 -17.91 -4.78 -23.29
CA GLN A 143 -16.87 -5.78 -23.06
C GLN A 143 -15.48 -5.17 -22.85
N VAL A 144 -15.18 -4.03 -23.48
CA VAL A 144 -13.91 -3.31 -23.29
C VAL A 144 -13.87 -2.71 -21.89
N LEU A 145 -14.95 -2.07 -21.44
CA LEU A 145 -15.04 -1.53 -20.07
C LEU A 145 -14.98 -2.63 -19.00
N LYS A 146 -15.58 -3.80 -19.26
CA LYS A 146 -15.43 -4.97 -18.38
C LYS A 146 -13.99 -5.47 -18.33
N LEU A 147 -13.33 -5.58 -19.47
CA LEU A 147 -11.93 -5.99 -19.56
C LEU A 147 -11.02 -4.99 -18.84
N PHE A 148 -11.25 -3.68 -19.01
CA PHE A 148 -10.59 -2.64 -18.25
C PHE A 148 -10.76 -2.88 -16.75
N GLY A 149 -12.01 -3.07 -16.27
CA GLY A 149 -12.27 -3.34 -14.85
C GLY A 149 -11.52 -4.57 -14.30
N HIS A 150 -11.37 -5.63 -15.10
CA HIS A 150 -10.60 -6.82 -14.71
C HIS A 150 -9.10 -6.54 -14.62
N ILE A 151 -8.50 -5.93 -15.65
CA ILE A 151 -7.07 -5.60 -15.66
C ILE A 151 -6.74 -4.57 -14.57
N GLN A 152 -7.57 -3.54 -14.44
CA GLN A 152 -7.47 -2.50 -13.41
C GLN A 152 -7.53 -3.12 -12.00
N THR A 153 -8.48 -4.04 -11.76
CA THR A 153 -8.56 -4.77 -10.49
C THR A 153 -7.32 -5.62 -10.26
N PHE A 154 -6.84 -6.34 -11.28
CA PHE A 154 -5.62 -7.15 -11.17
C PHE A 154 -4.39 -6.31 -10.79
N LEU A 155 -4.19 -5.15 -11.43
CA LEU A 155 -3.09 -4.25 -11.10
C LEU A 155 -3.19 -3.71 -9.67
N ILE A 156 -4.39 -3.27 -9.24
CA ILE A 156 -4.63 -2.80 -7.87
C ILE A 156 -4.38 -3.92 -6.86
N ASP A 157 -4.92 -5.11 -7.09
CA ASP A 157 -4.77 -6.26 -6.19
C ASP A 157 -3.29 -6.68 -6.10
N THR A 158 -2.54 -6.60 -7.20
CA THR A 158 -1.09 -6.87 -7.24
C THR A 158 -0.32 -5.90 -6.34
N LEU A 159 -0.76 -4.65 -6.24
CA LEU A 159 -0.06 -3.56 -5.54
C LEU A 159 -0.69 -3.19 -4.19
N LYS A 160 -1.65 -3.97 -3.70
CA LYS A 160 -2.45 -3.64 -2.53
C LYS A 160 -1.63 -3.43 -1.25
N GLU A 161 -0.61 -4.25 -1.00
CA GLU A 161 0.27 -4.08 0.18
C GLU A 161 1.18 -2.85 0.08
N LEU A 162 1.38 -2.33 -1.12
CA LEU A 162 2.11 -1.08 -1.34
C LEU A 162 1.19 0.14 -1.21
N GLY A 163 -0.05 -0.06 -0.76
CA GLY A 163 -1.01 1.00 -0.50
C GLY A 163 -1.95 1.32 -1.65
N ALA A 164 -2.11 0.41 -2.62
CA ALA A 164 -3.13 0.57 -3.65
C ALA A 164 -4.54 0.51 -3.05
N ASP A 165 -5.36 1.53 -3.31
CA ASP A 165 -6.74 1.56 -2.83
C ASP A 165 -7.65 0.65 -3.69
N PRO A 166 -8.24 -0.43 -3.11
CA PRO A 166 -9.08 -1.38 -3.83
C PRO A 166 -10.37 -0.77 -4.41
N GLN A 167 -10.76 0.43 -4.00
CA GLN A 167 -11.97 1.10 -4.51
C GLN A 167 -11.72 1.90 -5.79
N VAL A 168 -10.46 2.07 -6.21
CA VAL A 168 -10.06 2.96 -7.31
C VAL A 168 -10.18 2.26 -8.67
N LYS A 169 -11.42 1.98 -9.10
CA LYS A 169 -11.69 1.21 -10.33
C LYS A 169 -12.37 1.99 -11.45
N ASP A 170 -12.60 3.28 -11.26
CA ASP A 170 -13.24 4.15 -12.25
C ASP A 170 -12.33 4.29 -13.48
N VAL A 171 -12.89 4.18 -14.68
CA VAL A 171 -12.17 4.35 -15.95
C VAL A 171 -11.85 5.82 -16.23
N VAL A 172 -12.66 6.76 -15.74
CA VAL A 172 -12.53 8.21 -15.96
C VAL A 172 -12.18 8.94 -14.65
N ARG A 173 -11.28 8.38 -13.86
CA ARG A 173 -10.75 9.04 -12.65
C ARG A 173 -9.91 10.26 -13.00
N VAL A 174 -9.94 11.25 -12.12
CA VAL A 174 -9.05 12.41 -12.15
C VAL A 174 -7.81 12.18 -11.27
N LEU A 175 -6.63 12.48 -11.79
CA LEU A 175 -5.34 12.39 -11.09
C LEU A 175 -4.63 13.74 -11.14
N ARG A 176 -3.79 14.05 -10.15
CA ARG A 176 -3.12 15.37 -10.14
C ARG A 176 -2.21 15.54 -11.36
N VAL A 177 -2.22 16.74 -11.92
CA VAL A 177 -1.38 17.09 -13.06
C VAL A 177 0.08 17.17 -12.61
N PRO A 178 1.04 16.48 -13.26
CA PRO A 178 2.46 16.72 -13.04
C PRO A 178 2.80 18.18 -13.19
N THR A 179 3.76 18.68 -12.42
CA THR A 179 4.12 20.10 -12.25
C THR A 179 3.16 20.93 -11.41
N SER A 180 1.93 20.49 -11.12
CA SER A 180 1.04 21.19 -10.18
C SER A 180 1.46 20.97 -8.71
N ILE A 181 0.88 21.75 -7.80
CA ILE A 181 1.12 21.64 -6.35
C ILE A 181 -0.01 20.85 -5.70
N ASN A 182 0.36 19.92 -4.82
CA ASN A 182 -0.59 19.29 -3.90
C ASN A 182 -0.75 20.20 -2.67
N THR A 183 -1.85 20.93 -2.61
CA THR A 183 -2.09 21.94 -1.56
C THR A 183 -2.12 21.36 -0.15
N LYS A 184 -2.36 20.06 0.00
CA LYS A 184 -2.36 19.37 1.32
C LYS A 184 -0.96 19.26 1.91
N THR A 185 0.07 19.15 1.07
CA THR A 185 1.46 18.91 1.49
C THR A 185 2.42 20.00 1.05
N GLY A 186 1.99 20.91 0.18
CA GLY A 186 2.84 21.92 -0.45
C GLY A 186 3.86 21.35 -1.45
N GLN A 187 3.82 20.04 -1.72
CA GLN A 187 4.77 19.38 -2.60
C GLN A 187 4.33 19.46 -4.06
N THR A 188 5.29 19.67 -4.95
CA THR A 188 5.08 19.57 -6.40
C THR A 188 4.83 18.11 -6.79
N VAL A 189 3.88 17.91 -7.69
CA VAL A 189 3.65 16.62 -8.36
C VAL A 189 4.75 16.43 -9.41
N ARG A 190 5.53 15.35 -9.32
CA ARG A 190 6.73 15.15 -10.16
C ARG A 190 6.69 13.81 -10.86
N ILE A 191 7.05 13.78 -12.13
CA ILE A 191 7.35 12.54 -12.84
C ILE A 191 8.72 12.10 -12.36
N LEU A 192 8.79 10.90 -11.78
CA LEU A 192 10.00 10.35 -11.19
C LEU A 192 10.73 9.46 -12.18
N ASN A 193 9.97 8.65 -12.89
CA ASN A 193 10.48 7.76 -13.92
C ASN A 193 9.54 7.78 -15.13
N TYR A 194 10.14 7.76 -16.33
CA TYR A 194 9.46 7.55 -17.59
C TYR A 194 10.17 6.44 -18.37
N SER A 195 9.38 5.47 -18.80
CA SER A 195 9.80 4.39 -19.69
C SER A 195 9.12 4.57 -21.05
N GLU A 196 9.85 4.31 -22.13
CA GLU A 196 9.29 4.32 -23.50
C GLU A 196 8.36 3.12 -23.76
N LYS A 197 8.09 2.30 -22.72
CA LYS A 197 7.17 1.16 -22.79
C LYS A 197 5.75 1.63 -23.03
N PHE A 198 5.23 1.21 -24.19
CA PHE A 198 3.86 1.41 -24.61
C PHE A 198 3.24 0.06 -24.91
N TYR A 199 2.02 -0.17 -24.41
CA TYR A 199 1.41 -1.49 -24.44
C TYR A 199 0.15 -1.53 -25.32
N THR A 200 -0.39 -2.71 -25.55
CA THR A 200 -1.77 -2.86 -26.03
C THR A 200 -2.64 -3.40 -24.89
N MET A 201 -3.97 -3.18 -24.97
CA MET A 201 -4.89 -3.81 -24.00
C MET A 201 -4.76 -5.36 -24.01
N ARG A 202 -4.40 -5.95 -25.17
CA ARG A 202 -4.13 -7.39 -25.29
C ARG A 202 -2.88 -7.80 -24.51
N CYS A 203 -1.80 -7.02 -24.54
CA CYS A 203 -0.59 -7.30 -23.77
C CYS A 203 -0.89 -7.38 -22.27
N LEU A 204 -1.62 -6.40 -21.72
CA LEU A 204 -1.99 -6.42 -20.31
C LEU A 204 -2.95 -7.56 -19.98
N GLN A 205 -3.91 -7.86 -20.86
CA GLN A 205 -4.81 -9.00 -20.70
C GLN A 205 -4.03 -10.33 -20.67
N GLN A 206 -3.08 -10.51 -21.58
CA GLN A 206 -2.27 -11.72 -21.65
C GLN A 206 -1.41 -11.87 -20.39
N PHE A 207 -0.74 -10.79 -19.96
CA PHE A 207 0.04 -10.80 -18.73
C PHE A 207 -0.81 -11.16 -17.51
N MET A 208 -1.99 -10.55 -17.36
CA MET A 208 -2.95 -10.91 -16.32
C MET A 208 -3.35 -12.39 -16.42
N ASN A 209 -3.68 -12.87 -17.61
CA ASN A 209 -4.09 -14.27 -17.79
C ASN A 209 -2.96 -15.24 -17.44
N GLU A 210 -1.73 -14.99 -17.89
CA GLU A 210 -0.58 -15.83 -17.59
C GLU A 210 -0.29 -15.86 -16.09
N ALA A 211 -0.31 -14.70 -15.43
CA ALA A 211 -0.18 -14.60 -13.97
C ALA A 211 -1.28 -15.40 -13.24
N LEU A 212 -2.51 -15.40 -13.76
CA LEU A 212 -3.63 -16.17 -13.22
C LEU A 212 -3.60 -17.67 -13.61
N MET A 213 -3.02 -18.05 -14.74
CA MET A 213 -2.90 -19.44 -15.20
C MET A 213 -1.79 -20.19 -14.46
N ILE A 214 -0.70 -19.49 -14.10
CA ILE A 214 0.31 -20.00 -13.14
C ILE A 214 -0.37 -20.38 -11.81
N ASP A 215 -1.42 -19.68 -11.41
CA ASP A 215 -2.21 -19.98 -10.20
C ASP A 215 -3.19 -21.17 -10.38
N LEU A 216 -3.57 -21.51 -11.62
CA LEU A 216 -4.49 -22.61 -11.95
C LEU A 216 -3.80 -23.97 -12.17
N ASN A 217 -2.56 -23.98 -12.68
CA ASN A 217 -1.78 -25.20 -12.96
C ASN A 217 -1.11 -25.82 -11.71
N ALA A 218 -1.34 -25.26 -10.52
CA ALA A 218 -0.97 -25.88 -9.25
C ALA A 218 -1.81 -27.17 -9.00
N PRO A 219 -1.21 -28.32 -8.66
CA PRO A 219 -1.88 -29.63 -8.65
C PRO A 219 -3.16 -29.64 -7.81
N GLN A 220 -4.26 -30.08 -8.41
CA GLN A 220 -5.56 -30.18 -7.75
C GLN A 220 -5.71 -31.57 -7.10
N LYS A 221 -5.88 -31.61 -5.77
CA LYS A 221 -6.26 -32.84 -5.04
C LYS A 221 -7.79 -33.06 -5.09
N PRO A 222 -8.29 -34.31 -5.01
CA PRO A 222 -9.70 -34.64 -5.18
C PRO A 222 -10.60 -33.97 -4.15
N SER A 223 -11.83 -33.71 -4.57
CA SER A 223 -12.82 -32.83 -3.97
C SER A 223 -13.32 -33.26 -2.59
N GLN A 224 -13.10 -32.41 -1.60
CA GLN A 224 -14.04 -32.20 -0.50
C GLN A 224 -14.56 -30.77 -0.60
N LYS A 225 -15.89 -30.60 -0.58
CA LYS A 225 -16.60 -29.32 -0.71
C LYS A 225 -15.92 -28.24 0.15
N ARG A 226 -15.16 -27.34 -0.47
CA ARG A 226 -14.50 -26.21 0.19
C ARG A 226 -15.04 -24.90 -0.36
N LYS A 227 -15.43 -24.01 0.56
CA LYS A 227 -15.78 -22.61 0.30
C LYS A 227 -14.67 -21.97 -0.54
N LYS A 228 -15.05 -21.37 -1.68
CA LYS A 228 -14.15 -20.63 -2.57
C LYS A 228 -13.61 -19.40 -1.85
N THR A 229 -12.39 -19.48 -1.32
CA THR A 229 -11.46 -18.35 -1.11
C THR A 229 -10.08 -18.95 -0.77
N GLY A 230 -9.01 -18.55 -1.47
CA GLY A 230 -7.71 -18.49 -0.78
C GLY A 230 -6.41 -18.92 -1.46
N LYS A 231 -6.29 -19.34 -2.72
CA LYS A 231 -4.96 -19.73 -3.25
C LYS A 231 -3.96 -18.56 -3.42
N VAL A 232 -4.36 -17.46 -4.05
CA VAL A 232 -3.57 -16.19 -4.10
C VAL A 232 -3.18 -15.69 -2.69
N LYS A 233 -4.09 -15.85 -1.73
CA LYS A 233 -3.89 -15.47 -0.32
C LYS A 233 -2.76 -16.26 0.35
N TYR A 234 -2.47 -17.49 -0.09
CA TYR A 234 -1.40 -18.31 0.48
C TYR A 234 -0.01 -17.91 -0.04
N LEU A 235 0.20 -17.73 -1.35
CA LEU A 235 1.50 -17.28 -1.89
C LEU A 235 1.89 -15.87 -1.38
N TYR A 236 0.90 -14.98 -1.29
CA TYR A 236 1.05 -13.65 -0.71
C TYR A 236 1.44 -13.67 0.77
N ASN A 237 0.82 -14.56 1.56
CA ASN A 237 1.18 -14.73 2.97
C ASN A 237 2.64 -15.14 3.16
N TYR A 238 3.21 -15.98 2.28
CA TYR A 238 4.62 -16.39 2.39
C TYR A 238 5.58 -15.26 2.04
N PHE A 239 5.29 -14.47 1.00
CA PHE A 239 6.10 -13.31 0.65
C PHE A 239 6.07 -12.25 1.76
N THR A 240 4.87 -11.81 2.18
CA THR A 240 4.73 -10.79 3.24
C THR A 240 5.33 -11.27 4.56
N LEU A 241 5.16 -12.55 4.90
CA LEU A 241 5.79 -13.14 6.08
C LEU A 241 7.31 -13.21 5.93
N ALA A 242 7.85 -13.54 4.75
CA ALA A 242 9.28 -13.60 4.51
C ALA A 242 9.94 -12.22 4.60
N VAL A 243 9.30 -11.17 4.04
CA VAL A 243 9.73 -9.78 4.20
C VAL A 243 9.72 -9.37 5.68
N ALA A 244 8.61 -9.62 6.38
CA ALA A 244 8.50 -9.28 7.80
C ALA A 244 9.55 -10.02 8.66
N ARG A 245 9.80 -11.31 8.39
CA ARG A 245 10.84 -12.10 9.07
C ARG A 245 12.25 -11.64 8.74
N ALA A 246 12.53 -11.27 7.50
CA ALA A 246 13.83 -10.69 7.13
C ALA A 246 14.08 -9.36 7.85
N SER A 247 13.06 -8.50 7.92
CA SER A 247 13.10 -7.26 8.69
C SER A 247 13.31 -7.53 10.19
N ASP A 248 12.64 -8.53 10.75
CA ASP A 248 12.81 -8.93 12.15
C ASP A 248 14.23 -9.42 12.43
N LEU A 249 14.81 -10.21 11.53
CA LEU A 249 16.19 -10.71 11.68
C LEU A 249 17.22 -9.57 11.64
N LYS A 250 17.04 -8.59 10.75
CA LYS A 250 17.87 -7.36 10.72
C LYS A 250 17.69 -6.56 12.02
N THR A 251 16.46 -6.43 12.51
CA THR A 251 16.15 -5.72 13.77
C THR A 251 16.80 -6.43 14.96
N LEU A 252 16.72 -7.75 15.00
CA LEU A 252 17.33 -8.57 16.05
C LEU A 252 18.86 -8.44 16.06
N CYS A 253 19.50 -8.39 14.88
CA CYS A 253 20.93 -8.09 14.79
C CYS A 253 21.25 -6.71 15.39
N LYS A 254 20.46 -5.68 15.08
CA LYS A 254 20.64 -4.34 15.68
C LYS A 254 20.49 -4.34 17.20
N LEU A 255 19.46 -5.02 17.72
CA LEU A 255 19.21 -5.12 19.17
C LEU A 255 20.34 -5.82 19.92
N ARG A 256 21.04 -6.74 19.24
CA ARG A 256 22.20 -7.47 19.76
C ARG A 256 23.53 -6.83 19.38
N ASP A 257 23.52 -5.59 18.90
CA ASP A 257 24.72 -4.85 18.48
C ASP A 257 25.58 -5.62 17.46
N TYR A 258 24.88 -6.33 16.56
CA TYR A 258 25.41 -7.20 15.52
C TYR A 258 26.26 -8.38 16.04
N ASP A 259 26.23 -8.61 17.36
CA ASP A 259 26.90 -9.71 18.04
C ASP A 259 25.92 -10.87 18.26
N ILE A 260 25.96 -11.80 17.32
CA ILE A 260 25.09 -12.99 17.33
C ILE A 260 25.91 -14.28 17.41
N ASP A 261 27.06 -14.22 18.08
CA ASP A 261 27.92 -15.39 18.23
C ASP A 261 27.17 -16.57 18.89
N GLY A 262 27.51 -17.79 18.47
CA GLY A 262 26.75 -19.00 18.81
C GLY A 262 25.48 -19.22 17.98
N TYR A 263 24.93 -18.20 17.31
CA TYR A 263 23.71 -18.31 16.48
C TYR A 263 23.90 -17.94 15.01
N ARG A 264 25.08 -17.45 14.62
CA ARG A 264 25.42 -16.95 13.27
C ARG A 264 24.90 -17.82 12.12
N ASN A 265 25.20 -19.12 12.15
CA ASN A 265 24.77 -20.04 11.10
C ASN A 265 23.23 -20.18 11.04
N ALA A 266 22.58 -20.23 12.20
CA ALA A 266 21.11 -20.30 12.28
C ALA A 266 20.45 -19.02 11.77
N PHE A 267 20.96 -17.85 12.17
CA PHE A 267 20.52 -16.55 11.66
C PHE A 267 20.65 -16.47 10.14
N LEU A 268 21.85 -16.78 9.64
CA LEU A 268 22.15 -16.69 8.22
C LEU A 268 21.31 -17.67 7.41
N HIS A 269 21.09 -18.89 7.92
CA HIS A 269 20.22 -19.87 7.26
C HIS A 269 18.76 -19.42 7.18
N VAL A 270 18.19 -18.92 8.29
CA VAL A 270 16.81 -18.42 8.30
C VAL A 270 16.68 -17.20 7.39
N TYR A 271 17.63 -16.27 7.47
CA TYR A 271 17.68 -15.06 6.65
C TYR A 271 17.82 -15.41 5.16
N ALA A 272 18.75 -16.28 4.80
CA ALA A 272 18.95 -16.74 3.43
C ALA A 272 17.70 -17.37 2.84
N TYR A 273 17.02 -18.23 3.61
CA TYR A 273 15.76 -18.79 3.16
C TYR A 273 14.68 -17.72 2.97
N GLN A 274 14.60 -16.70 3.83
CA GLN A 274 13.70 -15.56 3.60
C GLN A 274 14.09 -14.81 2.33
N MET A 275 15.38 -14.55 2.08
CA MET A 275 15.87 -13.86 0.88
C MET A 275 15.52 -14.61 -0.40
N PHE A 276 15.57 -15.94 -0.42
CA PHE A 276 15.11 -16.70 -1.58
C PHE A 276 13.59 -16.63 -1.78
N LEU A 277 12.80 -16.69 -0.70
CA LEU A 277 11.35 -16.49 -0.76
C LEU A 277 10.98 -15.07 -1.23
N VAL A 278 11.73 -14.06 -0.80
CA VAL A 278 11.52 -12.66 -1.18
C VAL A 278 11.96 -12.43 -2.62
N HIS A 279 13.19 -12.78 -2.98
CA HIS A 279 13.80 -12.31 -4.22
C HIS A 279 13.62 -13.23 -5.43
N ASN A 280 13.29 -14.52 -5.22
CA ASN A 280 13.13 -15.53 -6.28
C ASN A 280 14.26 -15.48 -7.34
N ASN A 281 15.48 -15.19 -6.90
CA ASN A 281 16.63 -15.03 -7.77
C ASN A 281 17.90 -15.37 -6.99
N TYR A 282 18.68 -16.31 -7.51
CA TYR A 282 19.85 -16.83 -6.84
C TYR A 282 20.89 -15.73 -6.53
N HIS A 283 21.26 -14.95 -7.54
CA HIS A 283 22.33 -13.97 -7.44
C HIS A 283 21.95 -12.78 -6.56
N VAL A 284 20.72 -12.28 -6.70
CA VAL A 284 20.22 -11.15 -5.89
C VAL A 284 20.10 -11.55 -4.42
N ALA A 285 19.43 -12.67 -4.12
CA ALA A 285 19.34 -13.16 -2.76
C ALA A 285 20.73 -13.41 -2.15
N ARG A 286 21.64 -14.00 -2.92
CA ARG A 286 23.02 -14.21 -2.49
C ARG A 286 23.72 -12.91 -2.11
N ASN A 287 23.58 -11.83 -2.87
CA ASN A 287 24.21 -10.54 -2.53
C ASN A 287 23.70 -10.01 -1.18
N PHE A 288 22.38 -10.01 -0.96
CA PHE A 288 21.81 -9.61 0.33
C PHE A 288 22.24 -10.50 1.49
N ILE A 289 22.44 -11.81 1.25
CA ILE A 289 22.94 -12.75 2.26
C ILE A 289 24.39 -12.46 2.61
N MET A 290 25.21 -12.14 1.61
CA MET A 290 26.62 -11.75 1.80
C MET A 290 26.71 -10.44 2.59
N GLU A 291 25.96 -9.41 2.19
CA GLU A 291 25.91 -8.11 2.89
C GLU A 291 25.43 -8.27 4.33
N PHE A 292 24.42 -9.10 4.56
CA PHE A 292 23.93 -9.39 5.90
C PHE A 292 25.01 -10.04 6.78
N ASN A 293 25.80 -10.96 6.23
CA ASN A 293 26.91 -11.60 6.94
C ASN A 293 28.06 -10.61 7.21
N GLU A 294 28.40 -9.76 6.23
CA GLU A 294 29.45 -8.74 6.36
C GLU A 294 29.14 -7.68 7.41
N ALA A 295 27.85 -7.39 7.63
CA ALA A 295 27.42 -6.46 8.66
C ALA A 295 27.51 -7.01 10.10
N LEU A 296 27.78 -8.32 10.28
CA LEU A 296 27.91 -8.91 11.62
C LEU A 296 29.22 -8.51 12.29
N ARG A 297 29.23 -8.43 13.63
CA ARG A 297 30.47 -8.19 14.40
C ARG A 297 31.54 -9.25 14.11
N THR A 298 31.12 -10.50 13.92
CA THR A 298 32.02 -11.60 13.55
C THR A 298 31.41 -12.39 12.39
N PRO A 299 31.64 -11.96 11.14
CA PRO A 299 31.10 -12.62 9.95
C PRO A 299 31.52 -14.10 9.85
N LEU A 300 30.68 -14.93 9.25
CA LEU A 300 31.08 -16.29 8.86
C LEU A 300 32.04 -16.23 7.67
N PRO A 301 32.99 -17.17 7.55
CA PRO A 301 33.83 -17.30 6.37
C PRO A 301 33.01 -17.46 5.09
N LYS A 302 33.43 -16.82 4.00
CA LYS A 302 32.74 -16.85 2.70
C LYS A 302 32.36 -18.26 2.22
N PRO A 303 33.22 -19.31 2.34
CA PRO A 303 32.83 -20.67 1.95
C PRO A 303 31.65 -21.23 2.75
N GLU A 304 31.51 -20.88 4.03
CA GLU A 304 30.40 -21.31 4.88
C GLU A 304 29.11 -20.59 4.48
N VAL A 305 29.19 -19.27 4.21
CA VAL A 305 28.06 -18.50 3.69
C VAL A 305 27.57 -19.10 2.37
N GLU A 306 28.48 -19.44 1.46
CA GLU A 306 28.13 -20.09 0.18
C GLU A 306 27.49 -21.46 0.36
N ALA A 307 27.91 -22.22 1.37
CA ALA A 307 27.28 -23.50 1.70
C ALA A 307 25.83 -23.30 2.17
N VAL A 308 25.58 -22.28 2.99
CA VAL A 308 24.23 -21.88 3.43
C VAL A 308 23.37 -21.40 2.26
N VAL A 309 23.90 -20.54 1.39
CA VAL A 309 23.23 -20.05 0.17
C VAL A 309 22.79 -21.23 -0.70
N LYS A 310 23.70 -22.19 -0.96
CA LYS A 310 23.40 -23.38 -1.78
C LYS A 310 22.36 -24.29 -1.14
N SER A 311 22.46 -24.56 0.16
CA SER A 311 21.55 -25.48 0.85
C SER A 311 20.14 -24.89 0.97
N THR A 312 20.02 -23.61 1.32
CA THR A 312 18.75 -22.90 1.41
C THR A 312 18.10 -22.68 0.04
N PHE A 313 18.89 -22.43 -1.02
CA PHE A 313 18.37 -22.39 -2.38
C PHE A 313 17.79 -23.74 -2.83
N LYS A 314 18.45 -24.86 -2.52
CA LYS A 314 17.90 -26.21 -2.80
C LYS A 314 16.60 -26.49 -2.06
N ALA A 315 16.43 -25.96 -0.86
CA ALA A 315 15.18 -26.07 -0.11
C ALA A 315 14.10 -25.15 -0.70
N TYR A 316 14.49 -23.98 -1.18
CA TYR A 316 13.61 -23.05 -1.89
C TYR A 316 13.09 -23.63 -3.21
N GLU A 317 13.95 -24.26 -4.02
CA GLU A 317 13.52 -24.92 -5.26
C GLU A 317 12.51 -26.04 -4.97
N ARG A 318 12.75 -26.84 -3.92
CA ARG A 318 11.76 -27.83 -3.43
C ARG A 318 10.46 -27.19 -2.96
N HIS A 319 10.53 -26.03 -2.31
CA HIS A 319 9.35 -25.25 -1.90
C HIS A 319 8.53 -24.76 -3.10
N ARG A 320 9.18 -24.40 -4.21
CA ARG A 320 8.50 -24.00 -5.45
C ARG A 320 7.72 -25.16 -6.07
N GLU A 321 8.24 -26.39 -5.97
CA GLU A 321 7.53 -27.59 -6.40
C GLU A 321 6.37 -27.96 -5.45
N ASP A 322 6.63 -27.90 -4.14
CA ASP A 322 5.67 -28.18 -3.09
C ASP A 322 6.04 -27.40 -1.83
N ILE A 323 5.18 -26.45 -1.46
CA ILE A 323 5.36 -25.55 -0.31
C ILE A 323 5.76 -26.31 0.96
N SER A 324 5.19 -27.50 1.18
CA SER A 324 5.45 -28.31 2.37
C SER A 324 6.88 -28.85 2.46
N LYS A 325 7.59 -28.93 1.33
CA LYS A 325 8.99 -29.39 1.23
C LYS A 325 10.02 -28.30 1.50
N GLY A 326 9.58 -27.07 1.70
CA GLY A 326 10.42 -25.95 2.15
C GLY A 326 10.62 -25.89 3.66
N TYR A 327 11.42 -24.92 4.12
CA TYR A 327 11.57 -24.63 5.55
C TYR A 327 10.38 -23.83 6.10
N ASN A 328 9.35 -24.55 6.56
CA ASN A 328 8.12 -23.97 7.11
C ASN A 328 8.23 -23.70 8.62
N TYR A 329 9.07 -22.73 8.99
CA TYR A 329 9.31 -22.41 10.39
C TYR A 329 8.06 -21.88 11.11
N LYS A 330 7.74 -22.47 12.27
CA LYS A 330 6.81 -21.89 13.24
C LYS A 330 7.53 -20.78 14.01
N ASN A 331 6.78 -19.78 14.49
CA ASN A 331 7.37 -18.73 15.33
C ASN A 331 8.04 -19.29 16.59
N THR A 332 7.45 -20.31 17.22
CA THR A 332 8.06 -21.00 18.38
C THR A 332 9.43 -21.56 18.03
N THR A 333 9.56 -22.21 16.87
CA THR A 333 10.84 -22.75 16.39
C THR A 333 11.86 -21.64 16.14
N LEU A 334 11.47 -20.52 15.54
CA LEU A 334 12.40 -19.40 15.31
C LEU A 334 12.86 -18.75 16.62
N ILE A 335 11.94 -18.59 17.57
CA ILE A 335 12.22 -18.01 18.90
C ILE A 335 13.21 -18.91 19.65
N GLU A 336 12.98 -20.23 19.66
CA GLU A 336 13.89 -21.20 20.28
C GLU A 336 15.25 -21.25 19.56
N LEU A 337 15.24 -21.36 18.23
CA LEU A 337 16.44 -21.51 17.41
C LEU A 337 17.39 -20.30 17.52
N LEU A 338 16.84 -19.10 17.64
CA LEU A 338 17.59 -17.85 17.69
C LEU A 338 17.68 -17.26 19.11
N ALA A 339 17.18 -18.00 20.11
CA ALA A 339 17.09 -17.59 21.51
C ALA A 339 16.51 -16.17 21.67
N ILE A 340 15.34 -15.90 21.07
CA ILE A 340 14.72 -14.57 21.07
C ILE A 340 14.01 -14.34 22.40
N THR A 341 14.41 -13.29 23.11
CA THR A 341 13.83 -12.92 24.41
C THR A 341 12.46 -12.27 24.26
N THR A 342 11.69 -12.21 25.35
CA THR A 342 10.39 -11.53 25.36
C THR A 342 10.52 -10.03 25.06
N ASP A 343 11.58 -9.38 25.51
CA ASP A 343 11.81 -7.95 25.26
C ASP A 343 12.19 -7.68 23.81
N GLU A 344 13.01 -8.55 23.19
CA GLU A 344 13.28 -8.48 21.75
C GLU A 344 12.00 -8.66 20.94
N GLN A 345 11.16 -9.66 21.28
CA GLN A 345 9.89 -9.90 20.59
C GLN A 345 8.97 -8.67 20.56
N ARG A 346 9.00 -7.81 21.60
CA ARG A 346 8.21 -6.56 21.62
C ARG A 346 8.59 -5.60 20.50
N GLN A 347 9.83 -5.66 20.01
CA GLN A 347 10.35 -4.84 18.92
C GLN A 347 10.22 -5.50 17.53
N LEU A 348 9.83 -6.78 17.47
CA LEU A 348 9.68 -7.52 16.21
C LEU A 348 8.26 -7.43 15.65
N LYS A 349 8.11 -7.49 14.32
CA LYS A 349 6.82 -7.42 13.62
C LYS A 349 6.12 -8.78 13.58
N SER A 350 6.85 -9.85 13.26
CA SER A 350 6.29 -11.16 12.89
C SER A 350 6.76 -12.33 13.75
N ILE A 351 8.02 -12.35 14.20
CA ILE A 351 8.59 -13.43 15.02
C ILE A 351 8.26 -13.19 16.49
N ILE A 352 6.99 -13.38 16.83
CA ILE A 352 6.44 -13.20 18.18
C ILE A 352 5.70 -14.45 18.64
N ASP A 353 5.69 -14.68 19.94
CA ASP A 353 4.92 -15.75 20.57
C ASP A 353 3.42 -15.39 20.70
N LYS A 354 2.66 -16.31 21.30
CA LYS A 354 1.23 -16.11 21.52
C LYS A 354 0.95 -15.04 22.57
N THR A 355 1.82 -14.90 23.56
CA THR A 355 1.66 -13.97 24.69
C THR A 355 1.77 -12.53 24.20
N GLU A 356 2.82 -12.20 23.44
CA GLU A 356 3.02 -10.86 22.87
C GLU A 356 1.94 -10.54 21.84
N LYS A 357 1.52 -11.51 21.03
CA LYS A 357 0.38 -11.34 20.11
C LYS A 357 -0.91 -10.98 20.83
N GLN A 358 -1.21 -11.65 21.94
CA GLN A 358 -2.39 -11.34 22.76
C GLN A 358 -2.31 -9.97 23.43
N ARG A 359 -1.12 -9.58 23.91
CA ARG A 359 -0.86 -8.25 24.46
C ARG A 359 -1.18 -7.16 23.45
N ARG A 360 -0.61 -7.23 22.24
CA ARG A 360 -0.84 -6.26 21.14
C ARG A 360 -2.30 -6.18 20.73
N ASN A 361 -2.99 -7.31 20.60
CA ASN A 361 -4.42 -7.31 20.27
C ASN A 361 -5.24 -6.61 21.37
N THR A 362 -4.93 -6.89 22.63
CA THR A 362 -5.62 -6.26 23.77
C THR A 362 -5.41 -4.75 23.79
N GLU A 363 -4.19 -4.29 23.51
CA GLU A 363 -3.82 -2.88 23.40
C GLU A 363 -4.54 -2.20 22.23
N GLN A 364 -4.47 -2.79 21.04
CA GLN A 364 -5.20 -2.29 19.86
C GLN A 364 -6.71 -2.24 20.08
N HIS A 365 -7.31 -3.23 20.75
CA HIS A 365 -8.73 -3.20 21.10
C HIS A 365 -9.08 -2.17 22.17
N ARG A 366 -8.15 -1.83 23.08
CA ARG A 366 -8.32 -0.71 24.01
C ARG A 366 -8.28 0.62 23.27
N GLU A 367 -7.34 0.79 22.35
CA GLU A 367 -7.16 2.01 21.57
C GLU A 367 -8.29 2.25 20.57
N ARG A 368 -8.73 1.23 19.83
CA ARG A 368 -9.91 1.31 18.94
C ARG A 368 -11.22 1.65 19.65
N ARG A 369 -11.31 1.40 20.96
CA ARG A 369 -12.48 1.76 21.76
C ARG A 369 -12.48 3.23 22.18
N ARG A 370 -11.37 3.94 21.99
CA ARG A 370 -11.21 5.36 22.32
C ARG A 370 -11.52 6.23 21.10
N SER A 371 -12.17 7.37 21.31
CA SER A 371 -12.37 8.42 20.30
C SER A 371 -11.06 9.19 20.05
N GLU A 372 -11.07 10.13 19.10
CA GLU A 372 -9.94 11.06 18.86
C GLU A 372 -9.49 11.78 20.15
N ASP A 373 -10.42 12.00 21.09
CA ASP A 373 -10.16 12.59 22.41
C ASP A 373 -9.67 11.59 23.48
N GLY A 374 -9.40 10.33 23.11
CA GLY A 374 -8.93 9.29 24.03
C GLY A 374 -10.02 8.66 24.91
N LEU A 375 -11.29 9.03 24.75
CA LEU A 375 -12.42 8.60 25.58
C LEU A 375 -13.15 7.41 24.97
N THR A 376 -13.57 6.45 25.80
CA THR A 376 -14.48 5.40 25.36
C THR A 376 -15.89 5.93 25.08
N SER A 377 -16.72 5.21 24.31
CA SER A 377 -18.11 5.63 24.03
C SER A 377 -18.93 5.90 25.29
N ARG A 378 -18.66 5.17 26.38
CA ARG A 378 -19.30 5.41 27.70
C ARG A 378 -18.81 6.69 28.35
N GLU A 379 -17.52 6.96 28.28
CA GLU A 379 -16.94 8.20 28.82
C GLU A 379 -17.39 9.42 28.01
N ARG A 380 -17.48 9.31 26.68
CA ARG A 380 -18.04 10.36 25.82
C ARG A 380 -19.51 10.64 26.13
N ALA A 381 -20.34 9.60 26.22
CA ALA A 381 -21.74 9.76 26.61
C ALA A 381 -21.89 10.39 28.00
N LYS A 382 -21.02 10.02 28.95
CA LYS A 382 -20.96 10.67 30.26
C LYS A 382 -20.57 12.15 30.13
N GLN A 383 -19.58 12.48 29.31
CA GLN A 383 -19.11 13.85 29.09
C GLN A 383 -20.17 14.72 28.41
N GLU A 384 -20.89 14.19 27.42
CA GLU A 384 -22.01 14.89 26.77
C GLU A 384 -23.13 15.18 27.76
N ILE A 385 -23.49 14.22 28.61
CA ILE A 385 -24.48 14.43 29.67
C ILE A 385 -23.99 15.53 30.64
N ILE A 386 -22.72 15.52 31.03
CA ILE A 386 -22.14 16.55 31.90
C ILE A 386 -22.21 17.93 31.23
N ASN A 387 -21.79 18.04 29.98
CA ASN A 387 -21.79 19.30 29.23
C ASN A 387 -23.22 19.85 29.05
N ASN A 388 -24.19 18.98 28.74
CA ASN A 388 -25.59 19.36 28.60
C ASN A 388 -26.20 19.81 29.93
N VAL A 389 -25.88 19.13 31.03
CA VAL A 389 -26.31 19.57 32.37
C VAL A 389 -25.70 20.93 32.70
N LEU A 390 -24.41 21.15 32.43
CA LEU A 390 -23.74 22.44 32.67
C LEU A 390 -24.37 23.58 31.85
N ALA A 391 -24.65 23.35 30.57
CA ALA A 391 -25.29 24.35 29.70
C ALA A 391 -26.69 24.75 30.22
N LEU A 392 -27.52 23.77 30.57
CA LEU A 392 -28.88 24.02 31.07
C LEU A 392 -28.89 24.66 32.47
N VAL A 393 -27.89 24.37 33.31
CA VAL A 393 -27.70 25.08 34.58
C VAL A 393 -27.33 26.54 34.33
N LYS A 394 -26.45 26.84 33.37
CA LYS A 394 -26.08 28.21 32.99
C LYS A 394 -27.26 29.01 32.42
N GLU A 395 -28.19 28.34 31.74
CA GLU A 395 -29.46 28.92 31.28
C GLU A 395 -30.47 29.17 32.42
N GLY A 396 -30.16 28.76 33.65
CA GLY A 396 -30.99 29.02 34.84
C GLY A 396 -32.11 28.00 35.09
N LEU A 397 -32.12 26.86 34.39
CA LEU A 397 -33.15 25.83 34.59
C LEU A 397 -33.00 25.13 35.94
N LYS A 398 -34.14 24.75 36.54
CA LYS A 398 -34.14 23.96 37.78
C LYS A 398 -33.81 22.51 37.47
N GLN A 399 -33.15 21.83 38.42
CA GLN A 399 -32.70 20.43 38.25
C GLN A 399 -33.82 19.44 37.84
N LYS A 400 -35.07 19.71 38.21
CA LYS A 400 -36.23 18.90 37.79
C LYS A 400 -36.50 19.03 36.28
N GLU A 401 -36.43 20.25 35.76
CA GLU A 401 -36.65 20.57 34.34
C GLU A 401 -35.51 20.01 33.47
N ILE A 402 -34.28 20.07 33.98
CA ILE A 402 -33.10 19.46 33.33
C ILE A 402 -33.25 17.94 33.23
N ALA A 403 -33.71 17.29 34.31
CA ALA A 403 -33.95 15.85 34.35
C ALA A 403 -34.99 15.41 33.31
N GLU A 404 -36.10 16.15 33.20
CA GLU A 404 -37.16 15.91 32.21
C GLU A 404 -36.66 16.12 30.77
N LYS A 405 -35.91 17.21 30.52
CA LYS A 405 -35.39 17.56 29.19
C LYS A 405 -34.31 16.59 28.68
N LEU A 406 -33.49 16.03 29.58
CA LEU A 406 -32.42 15.09 29.24
C LEU A 406 -32.83 13.61 29.40
N GLY A 407 -34.04 13.33 29.89
CA GLY A 407 -34.52 11.96 30.09
C GLY A 407 -33.74 11.16 31.15
N ILE A 408 -33.17 11.84 32.15
CA ILE A 408 -32.39 11.22 33.23
C ILE A 408 -33.00 11.51 34.61
N SER A 409 -32.62 10.76 35.64
CA SER A 409 -33.19 10.97 36.98
C SER A 409 -32.71 12.29 37.62
N LYS A 410 -33.59 12.94 38.39
CA LYS A 410 -33.23 14.14 39.19
C LYS A 410 -32.03 13.88 40.10
N GLY A 411 -31.93 12.68 40.68
CA GLY A 411 -30.80 12.28 41.51
C GLY A 411 -29.47 12.30 40.73
N ARG A 412 -29.48 11.83 39.48
CA ARG A 412 -28.30 11.86 38.61
C ARG A 412 -27.88 13.28 38.26
N VAL A 413 -28.84 14.17 37.98
CA VAL A 413 -28.56 15.60 37.75
C VAL A 413 -27.93 16.23 38.99
N SER A 414 -28.48 15.98 40.19
CA SER A 414 -27.96 16.52 41.44
C SER A 414 -26.52 16.08 41.72
N GLN A 415 -26.20 14.81 41.44
CA GLN A 415 -24.84 14.29 41.56
C GLN A 415 -23.86 15.01 40.62
N LEU A 416 -24.23 15.16 39.33
CA LEU A 416 -23.38 15.82 38.35
C LEU A 416 -23.16 17.30 38.65
N VAL A 417 -24.19 18.00 39.14
CA VAL A 417 -24.06 19.40 39.57
C VAL A 417 -23.10 19.53 40.77
N LYS A 418 -23.15 18.60 41.73
CA LYS A 418 -22.18 18.58 42.85
C LYS A 418 -20.75 18.29 42.38
N GLU A 419 -20.58 17.32 41.47
CA GLU A 419 -19.27 17.01 40.87
C GLU A 419 -18.70 18.24 40.14
N LEU A 420 -19.51 19.00 39.41
CA LEU A 420 -19.11 20.24 38.74
C LEU A 420 -18.74 21.36 39.73
N GLN A 421 -19.53 21.55 40.79
CA GLN A 421 -19.24 22.53 41.84
C GLN A 421 -17.97 22.22 42.65
N SER A 422 -17.55 20.95 42.70
CA SER A 422 -16.30 20.55 43.35
C SER A 422 -15.05 20.74 42.49
N ILE A 423 -15.19 21.06 41.19
CA ILE A 423 -14.09 21.27 40.24
C ILE A 423 -13.76 22.77 40.10
N ASP A 424 -14.67 23.68 40.45
CA ASP A 424 -14.48 25.14 40.48
C ASP A 424 -13.91 25.66 41.83
N ILE A 425 -13.03 24.89 42.50
CA ILE A 425 -12.26 25.33 43.70
C ILE A 425 -10.78 25.49 43.34
#